data_AF-A0A0F9RXK6-F1
#
_entry.id   AF-A0A0F9RXK6-F1
#
_cell.length_a   1.000
_cell.length_b   1.000
_cell.length_c   1.000
_cell.angle_alpha   90.00
_cell.angle_beta   90.00
_cell.angle_gamma   90.00
#
_symmetry.space_group_name_H-M   'P 1'
#
loop_
_entity.id
_entity.type
_entity.pdbx_description
1 polymer ?
#
loop_
_entity_poly.entity_id
_entity_poly.type
_entity_poly.pdbx_seq_one_letter_code
_entity_poly.pdbx_strand_id
1 'polypeptide(L)'
;LSQRLSASVGQEKVNTDLAGNSSNKQATLAPLQQQVRTPWLEIDDVFYESRGATWALLHFLQAIEYDFNDVLEKKNARVSLQQIIRELEATQETVWSPLILNGNGFGYVANHSLVMANYISRANAALIELSELLAQG
;
A
#
# COMPACT_ATOMS: atom_id res chain seq x y z
N LEU A 1 -6.98 1.59 -0.01
CA LEU A 1 -5.89 2.31 0.69
C LEU A 1 -4.59 2.33 -0.10
N SER A 2 -4.00 1.17 -0.44
CA SER A 2 -2.75 1.08 -1.23
C SER A 2 -2.78 1.95 -2.50
N GLN A 3 -3.85 1.92 -3.30
CA GLN A 3 -3.96 2.77 -4.50
C GLN A 3 -4.01 4.29 -4.23
N ARG A 4 -4.55 4.73 -3.08
CA ARG A 4 -4.59 6.16 -2.70
C ARG A 4 -3.23 6.61 -2.17
N LEU A 5 -2.55 5.77 -1.39
CA LEU A 5 -1.17 5.99 -0.95
C LEU A 5 -0.19 5.99 -2.13
N SER A 6 -0.32 5.04 -3.06
CA SER A 6 0.47 4.99 -4.31
C SER A 6 0.22 6.19 -5.24
N ALA A 7 -0.96 6.80 -5.19
CA ALA A 7 -1.21 8.10 -5.82
C ALA A 7 -0.47 9.23 -5.07
N SER A 8 -0.51 9.22 -3.73
CA SER A 8 0.18 10.22 -2.89
C SER A 8 1.68 10.34 -3.12
N VAL A 9 2.31 9.31 -3.66
CA VAL A 9 3.75 9.31 -3.97
C VAL A 9 4.11 9.80 -5.37
N GLY A 10 3.12 10.14 -6.20
CA GLY A 10 3.36 10.50 -7.59
C GLY A 10 3.98 9.33 -8.34
N GLN A 11 3.28 8.19 -8.43
CA GLN A 11 3.54 7.32 -9.56
C GLN A 11 3.11 8.06 -10.83
N GLU A 12 4.04 8.26 -11.76
CA GLU A 12 3.66 8.58 -13.13
C GLU A 12 2.81 7.42 -13.65
N LYS A 13 1.49 7.59 -13.60
CA LYS A 13 0.61 6.80 -14.46
C LYS A 13 0.93 7.23 -15.88
N VAL A 14 1.72 6.42 -16.58
CA VAL A 14 1.76 6.48 -18.04
C VAL A 14 0.33 6.22 -18.50
N ASN A 15 -0.27 7.21 -19.14
CA ASN A 15 -1.65 7.15 -19.59
C ASN A 15 -1.74 6.13 -20.74
N THR A 16 -2.11 4.89 -20.42
CA THR A 16 -2.29 3.80 -21.39
C THR A 16 -3.65 3.84 -22.09
N ASP A 17 -4.46 4.88 -21.87
CA ASP A 17 -5.78 5.03 -22.51
C ASP A 17 -5.68 5.16 -24.05
N LEU A 18 -4.47 5.37 -24.58
CA LEU A 18 -4.15 5.43 -26.00
C LEU A 18 -3.55 4.12 -26.57
N ALA A 19 -3.28 3.11 -25.74
CA ALA A 19 -2.77 1.81 -26.17
C ALA A 19 -3.91 0.94 -26.72
N GLY A 20 -4.48 1.31 -27.88
CA GLY A 20 -5.41 0.44 -28.60
C GLY A 20 -6.42 1.10 -29.54
N ASN A 21 -6.61 2.42 -29.50
CA ASN A 21 -7.68 3.08 -30.27
C ASN A 21 -7.14 4.03 -31.35
N SER A 22 -6.91 3.47 -32.54
CA SER A 22 -6.36 4.12 -33.73
C SER A 22 -7.31 5.13 -34.43
N SER A 23 -8.30 5.72 -33.76
CA SER A 23 -9.32 6.54 -34.46
C SER A 23 -9.92 7.76 -33.76
N ASN A 24 -9.41 8.19 -32.60
CA ASN A 24 -9.91 9.44 -32.00
C ASN A 24 -8.92 10.59 -32.17
N LYS A 25 -9.22 11.48 -33.13
CA LYS A 25 -8.65 12.84 -33.19
C LYS A 25 -9.20 13.64 -32.01
N GLN A 26 -8.51 13.61 -30.88
CA GLN A 26 -8.85 14.46 -29.74
C GLN A 26 -8.17 15.83 -29.91
N ALA A 27 -8.98 16.84 -30.19
CA ALA A 27 -8.56 18.23 -30.32
C ALA A 27 -8.49 18.90 -28.94
N THR A 28 -7.53 18.49 -28.12
CA THR A 28 -7.12 19.19 -26.89
C THR A 28 -5.76 18.65 -26.50
N LEU A 29 -4.79 19.54 -26.24
CA LEU A 29 -3.52 19.21 -25.59
C LEU A 29 -3.83 18.79 -24.14
N ALA A 30 -4.25 17.54 -23.96
CA ALA A 30 -4.28 16.91 -22.65
C ALA A 30 -2.84 16.59 -22.25
N PRO A 31 -2.37 17.00 -21.05
CA PRO A 31 -1.03 16.66 -20.61
C PRO A 31 -0.88 15.12 -20.53
N LEU A 32 0.14 14.58 -21.20
CA LEU A 32 0.43 13.13 -21.25
C LEU A 32 0.70 12.49 -19.88
N GLN A 33 0.91 13.31 -18.85
CA GLN A 33 1.21 12.90 -17.49
C GLN A 33 0.25 13.63 -16.53
N GLN A 34 -0.74 12.92 -16.00
CA GLN A 34 -1.52 13.40 -14.87
C GLN A 34 -0.88 12.83 -13.60
N GLN A 35 -0.01 13.61 -12.95
CA GLN A 35 0.46 13.32 -11.60
C GLN A 35 -0.72 13.48 -10.65
N VAL A 36 -1.40 12.37 -10.34
CA VAL A 36 -2.40 12.32 -9.26
C VAL A 36 -1.63 12.33 -7.94
N ARG A 37 -1.09 13.49 -7.54
CA ARG A 37 -0.56 13.70 -6.19
C ARG A 37 -1.70 14.15 -5.29
N THR A 38 -1.81 13.56 -4.10
CA THR A 38 -2.63 14.12 -3.02
C THR A 38 -2.14 15.55 -2.76
N PRO A 39 -3.06 16.53 -2.60
CA PRO A 39 -2.68 17.87 -2.15
C PRO A 39 -1.79 17.81 -0.92
N TRP A 40 -0.78 18.68 -0.83
CA TRP A 40 0.23 18.63 0.23
C TRP A 40 -0.37 18.72 1.65
N LEU A 41 -1.52 19.40 1.77
CA LEU A 41 -2.27 19.56 3.02
C LEU A 41 -2.97 18.27 3.50
N GLU A 42 -3.16 17.29 2.64
CA GLU A 42 -3.86 16.03 2.97
C GLU A 42 -2.89 14.87 3.23
N ILE A 43 -1.57 15.09 3.07
CA ILE A 43 -0.56 14.04 3.20
C ILE A 43 -0.55 13.47 4.63
N ASP A 44 -0.56 14.35 5.64
CA ASP A 44 -0.58 13.95 7.04
C ASP A 44 -1.88 13.17 7.35
N ASP A 45 -3.03 13.70 6.94
CA ASP A 45 -4.34 13.07 7.16
C ASP A 45 -4.40 11.66 6.56
N VAL A 46 -4.04 11.52 5.28
CA VAL A 46 -4.06 10.22 4.59
C VAL A 46 -3.03 9.26 5.18
N PHE A 47 -1.86 9.74 5.57
CA PHE A 47 -0.84 8.92 6.20
C PHE A 47 -1.32 8.36 7.54
N TYR A 48 -1.86 9.21 8.41
CA TYR A 48 -2.32 8.78 9.74
C TYR A 48 -3.63 7.98 9.69
N GLU A 49 -4.55 8.28 8.77
CA GLU A 49 -5.71 7.43 8.47
C GLU A 49 -5.24 6.03 8.06
N SER A 50 -4.27 5.98 7.14
CA SER A 50 -3.71 4.71 6.66
C SER A 50 -3.02 3.94 7.77
N ARG A 51 -2.26 4.63 8.63
CA ARG A 51 -1.60 4.03 9.80
C ARG A 51 -2.61 3.47 10.79
N GLY A 52 -3.71 4.18 11.03
CA GLY A 52 -4.79 3.72 11.91
C GLY A 52 -5.51 2.48 11.34
N ALA A 53 -5.76 2.46 10.03
CA ALA A 53 -6.35 1.31 9.36
C ALA A 53 -5.42 0.08 9.40
N THR A 54 -4.12 0.24 9.16
CA THR A 54 -3.16 -0.86 9.26
C THR A 54 -2.96 -1.33 10.69
N TRP A 55 -3.07 -0.46 11.68
CA TRP A 55 -3.09 -0.85 13.09
C TRP A 55 -4.27 -1.76 13.42
N ALA A 56 -5.48 -1.41 12.97
CA ALA A 56 -6.65 -2.27 13.16
C ALA A 56 -6.48 -3.62 12.47
N LEU A 57 -5.95 -3.62 11.24
CA LEU A 57 -5.68 -4.85 10.49
C LEU A 57 -4.64 -5.73 11.18
N LEU A 58 -3.57 -5.13 11.72
CA LEU A 58 -2.54 -5.85 12.48
C LEU A 58 -3.17 -6.64 13.64
N HIS A 59 -4.02 -6.00 14.44
CA HIS A 59 -4.72 -6.68 15.54
C HIS A 59 -5.65 -7.79 15.05
N PHE A 60 -6.36 -7.60 13.94
CA PHE A 60 -7.17 -8.67 13.36
C PHE A 60 -6.33 -9.86 12.91
N LEU A 61 -5.18 -9.64 12.27
CA LEU A 61 -4.32 -10.74 11.84
C LEU A 61 -3.68 -11.46 13.03
N GLN A 62 -3.30 -10.75 14.09
CA GLN A 62 -2.80 -11.35 15.33
C GLN A 62 -3.89 -12.20 16.02
N ALA A 63 -5.13 -11.71 16.05
CA ALA A 63 -6.26 -12.49 16.54
C ALA A 63 -6.50 -13.74 15.68
N ILE A 64 -6.42 -13.62 14.35
CA ILE A 64 -6.54 -14.77 13.43
C ILE A 64 -5.42 -15.79 13.66
N GLU A 65 -4.18 -15.34 13.86
CA GLU A 65 -3.04 -16.22 14.16
C GLU A 65 -3.32 -17.07 15.40
N TYR A 66 -3.88 -16.45 16.45
CA TYR A 66 -4.22 -17.13 17.69
C TYR A 66 -5.44 -18.05 17.54
N ASP A 67 -6.57 -17.51 17.10
CA ASP A 67 -7.87 -18.22 17.06
C ASP A 67 -7.87 -19.38 16.06
N PHE A 68 -7.09 -19.29 14.98
CA PHE A 68 -7.04 -20.30 13.91
C PHE A 68 -5.70 -21.05 13.86
N ASN A 69 -4.90 -21.05 14.93
CA ASN A 69 -3.57 -21.68 14.94
C ASN A 69 -3.58 -23.11 14.37
N ASP A 70 -4.50 -23.96 14.82
CA ASP A 70 -4.59 -25.35 14.35
C ASP A 70 -4.88 -25.48 12.85
N VAL A 71 -5.70 -24.57 12.30
CA VAL A 71 -6.03 -24.57 10.86
C VAL A 71 -4.84 -24.06 10.05
N LEU A 72 -4.17 -23.01 10.55
CA LEU A 72 -2.98 -22.44 9.94
C LEU A 72 -1.82 -23.44 9.95
N GLU A 73 -1.65 -24.23 11.00
CA GLU A 73 -0.65 -25.29 11.06
C GLU A 73 -0.98 -26.42 10.08
N LYS A 74 -2.22 -26.92 10.06
CA LYS A 74 -2.65 -27.97 9.13
C LYS A 74 -2.43 -27.59 7.67
N LYS A 75 -2.56 -26.30 7.35
CA LYS A 75 -2.38 -25.76 5.99
C LYS A 75 -0.98 -25.21 5.73
N ASN A 76 -0.03 -25.33 6.66
CA ASN A 76 1.32 -24.74 6.57
C ASN A 76 1.31 -23.22 6.28
N ALA A 77 0.29 -22.52 6.76
CA ALA A 77 0.00 -21.12 6.45
C ALA A 77 0.49 -20.14 7.54
N ARG A 78 0.87 -20.66 8.72
CA ARG A 78 1.27 -19.84 9.89
C ARG A 78 2.42 -18.90 9.58
N VAL A 79 3.47 -19.39 8.91
CA VAL A 79 4.65 -18.59 8.54
C VAL A 79 4.27 -17.46 7.59
N SER A 80 3.41 -17.72 6.61
CA SER A 80 2.92 -16.69 5.67
C SER A 80 2.13 -15.61 6.39
N LEU A 81 1.25 -15.99 7.33
CA LEU A 81 0.51 -15.02 8.15
C LEU A 81 1.44 -14.14 8.99
N GLN A 82 2.45 -14.74 9.64
CA GLN A 82 3.46 -14.01 10.40
C GLN A 82 4.26 -13.03 9.55
N GLN A 83 4.53 -13.37 8.30
CA GLN A 83 5.19 -12.44 7.38
C GLN A 83 4.31 -11.22 7.07
N ILE A 84 3.00 -11.41 6.88
CA ILE A 84 2.06 -10.28 6.68
C ILE A 84 2.01 -9.40 7.93
N ILE A 85 1.91 -10.00 9.12
CA ILE A 85 1.93 -9.30 10.41
C ILE A 85 3.18 -8.42 10.51
N ARG A 86 4.36 -8.98 10.23
CA ARG A 86 5.63 -8.24 10.29
C ARG A 86 5.70 -7.05 9.32
N GLU A 87 5.16 -7.20 8.11
CA GLU A 87 5.10 -6.10 7.14
C GLU A 87 4.13 -4.99 7.59
N LEU A 88 3.03 -5.34 8.27
CA LEU A 88 2.12 -4.36 8.86
C LEU A 88 2.71 -3.70 10.11
N GLU A 89 3.45 -4.41 10.94
CA GLU A 89 4.18 -3.85 12.10
C GLU A 89 5.14 -2.74 11.67
N ALA A 90 5.82 -2.92 10.54
CA ALA A 90 6.71 -1.89 9.99
C ALA A 90 5.97 -0.59 9.61
N THR A 91 4.66 -0.64 9.34
CA THR A 91 3.85 0.59 9.13
C THR A 91 3.62 1.39 10.41
N GLN A 92 3.87 0.78 11.57
CA GLN A 92 3.70 1.39 12.89
C GLN A 92 5.03 1.91 13.48
N GLU A 93 6.14 1.81 12.74
CA GLU A 93 7.42 2.35 13.18
C GLU A 93 7.36 3.84 13.50
N THR A 94 8.23 4.26 14.43
CA THR A 94 8.25 5.64 14.91
C THR A 94 8.66 6.59 13.79
N VAL A 95 7.80 7.56 13.51
CA VAL A 95 8.13 8.69 12.64
C VAL A 95 8.78 9.77 13.50
N TRP A 96 10.09 9.99 13.29
CA TRP A 96 10.88 10.99 14.03
C TRP A 96 10.66 12.43 13.54
N SER A 97 10.11 12.58 12.33
CA SER A 97 9.73 13.89 11.79
C SER A 97 8.43 14.38 12.43
N PRO A 98 8.32 15.67 12.79
CA PRO A 98 7.07 16.24 13.29
C PRO A 98 5.98 16.37 12.21
N LEU A 99 6.33 16.25 10.92
CA LEU A 99 5.44 16.35 9.76
C LEU A 99 5.74 15.22 8.75
N ILE A 100 4.74 14.72 8.03
CA ILE A 100 4.95 13.70 7.01
C ILE A 100 5.50 14.33 5.73
N LEU A 101 6.73 13.95 5.40
CA LEU A 101 7.43 14.38 4.19
C LEU A 101 7.24 13.37 3.05
N ASN A 102 6.87 13.88 1.87
CA ASN A 102 6.84 13.15 0.61
C ASN A 102 7.89 13.74 -0.35
N GLY A 103 9.14 13.30 -0.20
CA GLY A 103 10.24 13.69 -1.08
C GLY A 103 10.07 13.27 -2.55
N ASN A 104 10.87 13.87 -3.44
CA ASN A 104 11.13 13.28 -4.75
C ASN A 104 12.11 12.11 -4.54
N GLY A 105 11.87 10.94 -5.14
CA GLY A 105 12.53 9.67 -4.76
C GLY A 105 14.07 9.61 -4.68
N PHE A 106 14.80 10.63 -5.15
CA PHE A 106 16.27 10.78 -5.06
C PHE A 106 16.74 12.01 -4.26
N GLY A 107 15.85 12.68 -3.52
CA GLY A 107 16.16 13.88 -2.72
C GLY A 107 16.64 13.58 -1.29
N TYR A 108 17.14 14.60 -0.60
CA TYR A 108 17.62 14.51 0.79
C TYR A 108 16.52 14.28 1.84
N VAL A 109 15.25 14.40 1.45
CA VAL A 109 14.09 14.26 2.34
C VAL A 109 13.48 12.87 2.25
N ALA A 110 13.02 12.34 3.39
CA ALA A 110 12.33 11.07 3.44
C ALA A 110 11.03 11.09 2.61
N ASN A 111 10.62 9.92 2.12
CA ASN A 111 9.33 9.73 1.46
C ASN A 111 8.50 8.74 2.27
N HIS A 112 7.94 9.23 3.38
CA HIS A 112 7.24 8.42 4.37
C HIS A 112 6.05 7.69 3.76
N SER A 113 5.27 8.36 2.90
CA SER A 113 4.13 7.74 2.25
C SER A 113 4.56 6.62 1.30
N LEU A 114 5.69 6.76 0.58
CA LEU A 114 6.22 5.68 -0.27
C LEU A 114 6.59 4.46 0.53
N VAL A 115 7.32 4.69 1.62
CA VAL A 115 7.80 3.62 2.48
C VAL A 115 6.61 2.85 3.04
N MET A 116 5.63 3.56 3.62
CA MET A 116 4.40 2.94 4.13
C MET A 116 3.59 2.24 3.03
N ALA A 117 3.44 2.86 1.85
CA ALA A 117 2.75 2.24 0.72
C ALA A 117 3.40 0.92 0.28
N ASN A 118 4.73 0.84 0.28
CA ASN A 118 5.47 -0.38 -0.05
C ASN A 118 5.22 -1.51 0.96
N TYR A 119 5.26 -1.20 2.27
CA TYR A 119 4.91 -2.16 3.32
C TYR A 119 3.48 -2.69 3.15
N ILE A 120 2.50 -1.79 2.95
CA ILE A 120 1.10 -2.16 2.73
C ILE A 120 0.94 -3.02 1.46
N SER A 121 1.66 -2.69 0.39
CA SER A 121 1.60 -3.45 -0.85
C SER A 121 2.13 -4.88 -0.69
N ARG A 122 3.24 -5.05 0.04
CA ARG A 122 3.79 -6.39 0.33
C ARG A 122 2.85 -7.19 1.22
N ALA A 123 2.32 -6.58 2.28
CA ALA A 123 1.33 -7.21 3.14
C ALA A 123 0.08 -7.65 2.37
N ASN A 124 -0.43 -6.81 1.45
CA ASN A 124 -1.61 -7.12 0.65
C ASN A 124 -1.37 -8.27 -0.34
N ALA A 125 -0.20 -8.30 -1.01
CA ALA A 125 0.15 -9.40 -1.91
C ALA A 125 0.23 -10.74 -1.15
N ALA A 126 0.94 -10.76 -0.02
CA ALA A 126 1.05 -11.94 0.82
C ALA A 126 -0.31 -12.39 1.41
N LEU A 127 -1.22 -11.45 1.69
CA LEU A 127 -2.59 -11.77 2.14
C LEU A 127 -3.42 -12.45 1.05
N ILE A 128 -3.29 -12.01 -0.22
CA ILE A 128 -3.96 -12.66 -1.35
C ILE A 128 -3.43 -14.09 -1.51
N GLU A 129 -2.10 -14.27 -1.52
CA GLU A 129 -1.46 -15.59 -1.59
C GLU A 129 -1.90 -16.51 -0.44
N LEU A 130 -1.95 -15.98 0.78
CA LEU A 130 -2.47 -16.71 1.94
C LEU A 130 -3.93 -17.13 1.74
N SER A 131 -4.78 -16.23 1.24
CA SER A 131 -6.19 -16.54 1.01
C SER A 131 -6.40 -17.64 -0.04
N GLU A 132 -5.60 -17.64 -1.11
CA GLU A 132 -5.62 -18.66 -2.16
C GLU A 132 -5.16 -20.02 -1.62
N LEU A 133 -4.07 -20.03 -0.85
CA LEU A 133 -3.55 -21.24 -0.18
C LEU A 133 -4.60 -21.84 0.77
N LEU A 134 -5.27 -20.99 1.55
CA LEU A 134 -6.31 -21.44 2.49
C LEU A 134 -7.55 -22.00 1.79
N ALA A 135 -7.93 -21.44 0.63
CA ALA A 135 -9.08 -21.86 -0.15
C ALA A 135 -8.87 -23.15 -0.96
N GLN A 136 -7.63 -23.43 -1.39
CA GLN A 136 -7.31 -24.58 -2.25
C GLN A 136 -6.95 -25.86 -1.47
N GLY A 137 -6.48 -25.74 -0.22
CA GLY A 137 -6.22 -26.89 0.65
C GLY A 137 -7.36 -27.24 1.59
#